data_AF-A0A2K6TB45-F1
#
_entry.id   AF-A0A2K6TB45-F1
#
_cell.length_a   1.000
_cell.length_b   1.000
_cell.length_c   1.000
_cell.angle_alpha   90.00
_cell.angle_beta   90.00
_cell.angle_gamma   90.00
#
_symmetry.space_group_name_H-M   'P 1'
#
loop_
_entity.id
_entity.type
_entity.pdbx_description
1 polymer ?
#
loop_
_entity_poly.entity_id
_entity_poly.type
_entity_poly.pdbx_seq_one_letter_code
_entity_poly.pdbx_strand_id
1 'polypeptide(L)'
;MSLYCGIAFKRKFFWCYRLLSTYVTKTRYLFELKEDDDACKKAQQTGAFYLFHGLAPLLQTSAHQYAAPQHSLLELERLLGKFGQDAQRIEDSVLIGCSEQQKAWFALDLGLDNSSSILASLPKPEMETELKGSFIELRKALFQLNAKDASLLSTVKVWKRLSVEKLQKRWDWRWKACSTVHPSTGPFLIAHS
;
A
#
# COMPACT_ATOMS: atom_id res chain seq x y z
N MET A 1 -1.15 -56.75 -5.58
CA MET A 1 -0.39 -55.80 -6.41
C MET A 1 -1.02 -54.41 -6.32
N SER A 2 -0.33 -53.56 -5.57
CA SER A 2 -0.35 -52.10 -5.41
C SER A 2 -1.50 -51.25 -5.97
N LEU A 3 -2.38 -50.80 -5.07
CA LEU A 3 -3.27 -49.63 -5.18
C LEU A 3 -2.47 -48.35 -4.85
N TYR A 4 -1.66 -47.83 -5.77
CA TYR A 4 -0.96 -46.55 -5.58
C TYR A 4 -0.93 -45.74 -6.88
N CYS A 5 -2.10 -45.34 -7.39
CA CYS A 5 -2.18 -44.37 -8.49
C CYS A 5 -3.36 -43.40 -8.32
N GLY A 6 -3.46 -42.76 -7.15
CA GLY A 6 -4.51 -41.76 -6.90
C GLY A 6 -4.09 -40.57 -6.02
N ILE A 7 -3.00 -40.71 -5.26
CA ILE A 7 -2.62 -39.74 -4.23
C ILE A 7 -1.63 -38.68 -4.77
N ALA A 8 -0.84 -39.00 -5.80
CA ALA A 8 0.12 -38.07 -6.39
C ALA A 8 -0.54 -36.99 -7.27
N PHE A 9 -1.65 -37.31 -7.95
CA PHE A 9 -2.29 -36.40 -8.90
C PHE A 9 -3.08 -35.27 -8.24
N LYS A 10 -3.66 -35.52 -7.05
CA LYS A 10 -4.40 -34.49 -6.29
C LYS A 10 -3.49 -33.40 -5.70
N ARG A 11 -2.24 -33.73 -5.36
CA ARG A 11 -1.29 -32.78 -4.75
C ARG A 11 -0.78 -31.72 -5.73
N LYS A 12 -0.51 -32.09 -7.00
CA LYS A 12 -0.06 -31.14 -8.03
C LYS A 12 -1.17 -30.20 -8.49
N PHE A 13 -2.39 -30.71 -8.65
CA PHE A 13 -3.53 -29.86 -9.04
C PHE A 13 -3.83 -28.76 -8.00
N PHE A 14 -3.73 -29.07 -6.71
CA PHE A 14 -3.92 -28.11 -5.62
C PHE A 14 -2.89 -26.97 -5.61
N TRP A 15 -1.66 -27.23 -6.08
CA TRP A 15 -0.61 -26.21 -6.21
C TRP A 15 -0.84 -25.31 -7.43
N CYS A 16 -1.32 -25.86 -8.55
CA CYS A 16 -1.67 -25.09 -9.74
C CYS A 16 -2.87 -24.17 -9.49
N TYR A 17 -3.91 -24.62 -8.77
CA TYR A 17 -5.06 -23.78 -8.43
C TYR A 17 -4.69 -22.60 -7.50
N ARG A 18 -3.68 -22.78 -6.63
CA ARG A 18 -3.17 -21.69 -5.79
C ARG A 18 -2.43 -20.61 -6.58
N LEU A 19 -1.86 -20.94 -7.73
CA LEU A 19 -1.16 -19.98 -8.61
C LEU A 19 -2.11 -19.25 -9.57
N LEU A 20 -3.32 -19.77 -9.77
CA LEU A 20 -4.35 -19.20 -10.64
C LEU A 20 -5.40 -18.36 -9.88
N SER A 21 -5.40 -18.42 -8.55
CA SER A 21 -6.28 -17.60 -7.72
C SER A 21 -5.78 -16.15 -7.69
N THR A 22 -6.58 -15.23 -8.22
CA THR A 22 -6.30 -13.78 -8.19
C THR A 22 -6.06 -13.28 -6.76
N TYR A 23 -6.76 -13.84 -5.77
CA TYR A 23 -6.55 -13.53 -4.35
C TYR A 23 -5.14 -13.88 -3.86
N VAL A 24 -4.65 -15.09 -4.15
CA VAL A 24 -3.32 -15.54 -3.71
C VAL A 24 -2.23 -14.72 -4.40
N THR A 25 -2.39 -14.46 -5.69
CA THR A 25 -1.46 -13.64 -6.48
C THR A 25 -1.39 -12.21 -5.96
N LYS A 26 -2.53 -11.57 -5.69
CA LYS A 26 -2.58 -10.22 -5.09
C LYS A 26 -1.95 -10.19 -3.70
N THR A 27 -2.24 -11.20 -2.89
CA THR A 27 -1.70 -11.30 -1.54
C THR A 27 -0.19 -11.42 -1.57
N ARG A 28 0.36 -12.31 -2.41
CA ARG A 28 1.81 -12.47 -2.57
C ARG A 28 2.48 -11.19 -3.05
N TYR A 29 1.91 -10.54 -4.07
CA TYR A 29 2.41 -9.27 -4.58
C TYR A 29 2.44 -8.19 -3.48
N LEU A 30 1.34 -8.04 -2.72
CA LEU A 30 1.31 -7.06 -1.62
C LEU A 30 2.26 -7.40 -0.46
N PHE A 31 2.58 -8.68 -0.24
CA PHE A 31 3.59 -9.07 0.75
C PHE A 31 4.99 -8.71 0.29
N GLU A 32 5.32 -8.99 -0.97
CA GLU A 32 6.59 -8.61 -1.60
C GLU A 32 6.83 -7.09 -1.47
N LEU A 33 5.85 -6.26 -1.84
CA LEU A 33 5.97 -4.80 -1.69
C LEU A 33 6.07 -4.30 -0.24
N LYS A 34 5.70 -5.12 0.75
CA LYS A 34 5.79 -4.76 2.19
C LYS A 34 7.08 -5.27 2.85
N GLU A 35 7.84 -6.09 2.15
CA GLU A 35 9.07 -6.71 2.66
C GLU A 35 10.30 -6.18 1.93
N ASP A 36 10.13 -5.76 0.68
CA ASP A 36 11.17 -5.21 -0.19
C ASP A 36 10.84 -3.75 -0.56
N ASP A 37 11.60 -2.82 0.01
CA ASP A 37 11.44 -1.38 -0.22
C ASP A 37 11.80 -0.98 -1.67
N ASP A 38 12.76 -1.68 -2.30
CA ASP A 38 13.14 -1.42 -3.70
C ASP A 38 12.03 -1.87 -4.66
N ALA A 39 11.40 -3.02 -4.38
CA ALA A 39 10.23 -3.48 -5.11
C ALA A 39 9.06 -2.50 -4.94
N CYS A 40 8.84 -2.00 -3.72
CA CYS A 40 7.83 -0.99 -3.42
C CYS A 40 8.07 0.30 -4.19
N LYS A 41 9.31 0.82 -4.18
CA LYS A 41 9.70 2.04 -4.90
C LYS A 41 9.55 1.88 -6.41
N LYS A 42 9.83 0.71 -6.98
CA LYS A 42 9.54 0.39 -8.39
C LYS A 42 8.05 0.38 -8.68
N ALA A 43 7.24 -0.22 -7.80
CA ALA A 43 5.79 -0.25 -7.95
C ALA A 43 5.15 1.14 -7.86
N GLN A 44 5.78 2.07 -7.13
CA GLN A 44 5.35 3.46 -7.00
C GLN A 44 5.42 4.22 -8.33
N GLN A 45 6.39 3.89 -9.19
CA GLN A 45 6.56 4.50 -10.52
C GLN A 45 5.40 4.22 -11.47
N THR A 46 4.78 3.04 -11.35
CA THR A 46 3.67 2.58 -12.23
C THR A 46 2.32 2.52 -11.52
N GLY A 47 2.31 2.84 -10.22
CA GLY A 47 1.16 2.74 -9.34
C GLY A 47 0.08 3.78 -9.60
N ALA A 48 -0.95 3.76 -8.76
CA ALA A 48 -1.95 4.81 -8.67
C ALA A 48 -2.01 5.36 -7.25
N PHE A 49 -2.25 6.66 -7.15
CA PHE A 49 -2.28 7.37 -5.89
C PHE A 49 -3.65 7.92 -5.58
N TYR A 50 -4.07 7.74 -4.33
CA TYR A 50 -5.23 8.37 -3.73
C TYR A 50 -4.75 9.47 -2.80
N LEU A 51 -5.31 10.65 -2.96
CA LEU A 51 -4.90 11.84 -2.23
C LEU A 51 -5.76 12.04 -0.99
N PHE A 52 -5.12 12.48 0.08
CA PHE A 52 -5.74 12.84 1.34
C PHE A 52 -5.23 14.19 1.81
N HIS A 53 -6.03 14.85 2.63
CA HIS A 53 -5.61 16.02 3.39
C HIS A 53 -6.18 15.89 4.81
N GLY A 54 -5.32 15.65 5.80
CA GLY A 54 -5.75 15.49 7.20
C GLY A 54 -6.76 14.34 7.36
N LEU A 55 -6.50 13.19 6.75
CA LEU A 55 -7.37 12.00 6.74
C LEU A 55 -8.72 12.14 6.01
N ALA A 56 -8.95 13.25 5.30
CA ALA A 56 -10.06 13.40 4.37
C ALA A 56 -9.59 13.04 2.95
N PRO A 57 -10.16 12.01 2.28
CA PRO A 57 -9.83 11.70 0.89
C PRO A 57 -10.32 12.79 -0.05
N LEU A 58 -9.57 13.00 -1.13
CA LEU A 58 -10.02 13.73 -2.29
C LEU A 58 -11.12 12.95 -2.99
N LEU A 59 -12.27 13.58 -3.18
CA LEU A 59 -13.41 13.01 -3.88
C LEU A 59 -13.90 13.97 -4.96
N GLN A 60 -14.23 13.42 -6.12
CA GLN A 60 -14.92 14.14 -7.18
C GLN A 60 -16.40 13.81 -7.11
N THR A 61 -17.25 14.83 -7.23
CA THR A 61 -18.70 14.64 -7.26
C THR A 61 -19.16 14.55 -8.71
N SER A 62 -19.84 13.44 -9.05
CA SER A 62 -20.56 13.31 -10.30
C SER A 62 -22.02 13.03 -9.95
N ALA A 63 -22.87 14.05 -10.07
CA ALA A 63 -24.29 14.05 -9.75
C ALA A 63 -24.65 13.58 -8.32
N HIS A 64 -24.68 12.27 -8.06
CA HIS A 64 -25.15 11.66 -6.82
C HIS A 64 -24.16 10.68 -6.19
N GLN A 65 -22.96 10.54 -6.75
CA GLN A 65 -21.95 9.63 -6.26
C GLN A 65 -20.61 10.32 -6.14
N TYR A 66 -19.86 9.92 -5.12
CA TYR A 66 -18.46 10.27 -5.00
C TYR A 66 -17.61 9.24 -5.74
N ALA A 67 -16.65 9.75 -6.49
CA ALA A 67 -15.57 8.97 -7.06
C ALA A 67 -14.25 9.38 -6.39
N ALA A 68 -13.40 8.40 -6.09
CA ALA A 68 -12.04 8.65 -5.62
C ALA A 68 -11.10 8.65 -6.84
N PRO A 69 -10.65 9.82 -7.32
CA PRO A 69 -9.76 9.87 -8.48
C PRO A 69 -8.42 9.21 -8.16
N GLN A 70 -7.88 8.54 -9.17
CA GLN A 70 -6.54 7.96 -9.15
C GLN A 70 -5.60 8.89 -9.90
N HIS A 71 -4.44 9.16 -9.32
CA HIS A 71 -3.39 9.94 -9.94
C HIS A 71 -2.19 9.06 -10.28
N SER A 72 -1.50 9.39 -11.37
CA SER A 72 -0.20 8.82 -11.71
C SER A 72 0.94 9.58 -11.02
N LEU A 73 2.14 9.00 -11.00
CA LEU A 73 3.32 9.65 -10.45
C LEU A 73 3.59 11.01 -11.12
N LEU A 74 3.55 11.05 -12.46
CA LEU A 74 3.81 12.26 -13.24
C LEU A 74 2.82 13.39 -12.94
N GLU A 75 1.55 13.06 -12.71
CA GLU A 75 0.53 14.05 -12.32
C GLU A 75 0.81 14.60 -10.92
N LEU A 76 1.25 13.75 -10.00
CA LEU A 76 1.61 14.17 -8.65
C LEU A 76 2.86 15.04 -8.62
N GLU A 77 3.92 14.68 -9.35
CA GLU A 77 5.14 15.48 -9.43
C GLU A 77 4.84 16.88 -9.98
N ARG A 78 3.99 16.97 -11.02
CA ARG A 78 3.54 18.26 -11.56
C ARG A 78 2.71 19.05 -10.55
N LEU A 79 1.82 18.38 -9.83
CA LEU A 79 1.01 19.03 -8.80
C LEU A 79 1.89 19.57 -7.67
N LEU A 80 2.79 18.74 -7.12
CA LEU A 80 3.71 19.16 -6.07
C LEU A 80 4.61 20.30 -6.53
N GLY A 81 5.15 20.23 -7.75
CA GLY A 81 5.95 21.30 -8.34
C GLY A 81 5.18 22.63 -8.47
N LYS A 82 3.89 22.60 -8.82
CA LYS A 82 3.03 23.81 -8.87
C LYS A 82 2.88 24.49 -7.51
N PHE A 83 2.85 23.71 -6.44
CA PHE A 83 2.71 24.20 -5.07
C PHE A 83 4.07 24.37 -4.36
N GLY A 84 5.18 24.31 -5.09
CA GLY A 84 6.53 24.50 -4.56
C GLY A 84 6.98 23.39 -3.59
N GLN A 85 6.35 22.22 -3.64
CA GLN A 85 6.72 21.08 -2.81
C GLN A 85 7.73 20.17 -3.50
N ASP A 86 8.54 19.50 -2.70
CA ASP A 86 9.47 18.49 -3.19
C ASP A 86 8.73 17.20 -3.60
N ALA A 87 9.14 16.63 -4.73
CA ALA A 87 8.70 15.31 -5.19
C ALA A 87 9.05 14.19 -4.19
N GLN A 88 10.03 14.41 -3.29
CA GLN A 88 10.32 13.49 -2.18
C GLN A 88 9.10 13.19 -1.30
N ARG A 89 8.13 14.11 -1.20
CA ARG A 89 6.88 13.85 -0.45
C ARG A 89 6.11 12.63 -0.96
N ILE A 90 6.32 12.23 -2.21
CA ILE A 90 5.67 11.03 -2.76
C ILE A 90 6.15 9.78 -2.02
N GLU A 91 7.40 9.74 -1.52
CA GLU A 91 7.95 8.64 -0.73
C GLU A 91 7.19 8.42 0.59
N ASP A 92 6.53 9.44 1.13
CA ASP A 92 5.65 9.33 2.31
C ASP A 92 4.32 8.60 2.04
N SER A 93 4.09 8.17 0.79
CA SER A 93 2.86 7.46 0.43
C SER A 93 2.79 6.06 1.05
N VAL A 94 1.60 5.67 1.50
CA VAL A 94 1.36 4.37 2.16
C VAL A 94 0.76 3.40 1.15
N LEU A 95 1.34 2.19 1.02
CA LEU A 95 0.76 1.12 0.22
C LEU A 95 -0.56 0.62 0.84
N ILE A 96 -1.64 0.65 0.07
CA ILE A 96 -3.00 0.30 0.54
C ILE A 96 -3.63 -0.89 -0.18
N GLY A 97 -3.13 -1.25 -1.37
CA GLY A 97 -3.69 -2.36 -2.13
C GLY A 97 -3.13 -2.45 -3.54
N CYS A 98 -3.79 -3.24 -4.38
CA CYS A 98 -3.44 -3.39 -5.79
C CYS A 98 -4.65 -3.78 -6.65
N SER A 99 -4.57 -3.50 -7.95
CA SER A 99 -5.51 -3.97 -8.96
C SER A 99 -5.37 -5.47 -9.23
N GLU A 100 -6.30 -6.05 -10.00
CA GLU A 100 -6.18 -7.44 -10.47
C GLU A 100 -4.94 -7.63 -11.37
N GLN A 101 -4.54 -6.59 -12.11
CA GLN A 101 -3.36 -6.56 -12.97
C GLN A 101 -2.09 -6.14 -12.21
N GLN A 102 -2.06 -6.30 -10.88
CA GLN A 102 -0.91 -5.96 -10.03
C GLN A 102 -0.47 -4.49 -10.11
N LYS A 103 -1.37 -3.56 -10.45
CA LYS A 103 -1.08 -2.13 -10.31
C LYS A 103 -1.23 -1.75 -8.83
N ALA A 104 -0.13 -1.37 -8.18
CA ALA A 104 -0.14 -0.96 -6.77
C ALA A 104 -0.93 0.34 -6.55
N TRP A 105 -1.61 0.42 -5.40
CA TRP A 105 -2.36 1.58 -4.95
C TRP A 105 -1.73 2.16 -3.69
N PHE A 106 -1.50 3.46 -3.71
CA PHE A 106 -0.86 4.20 -2.64
C PHE A 106 -1.78 5.31 -2.13
N ALA A 107 -1.65 5.67 -0.86
CA ALA A 107 -2.34 6.80 -0.26
C ALA A 107 -1.32 7.85 0.20
N LEU A 108 -1.46 9.07 -0.28
CA LEU A 108 -0.58 10.20 0.07
C LEU A 108 -1.37 11.23 0.87
N ASP A 109 -0.89 11.65 2.06
CA ASP A 109 -1.41 12.87 2.70
C ASP A 109 -0.63 14.08 2.20
N LEU A 110 -1.35 15.07 1.72
CA LEU A 110 -0.78 16.36 1.32
C LEU A 110 -0.87 17.40 2.46
N GLY A 111 -1.60 17.09 3.54
CA GLY A 111 -1.78 17.97 4.69
C GLY A 111 -0.96 17.60 5.93
N LEU A 112 -0.09 16.57 5.85
CA LEU A 112 0.84 16.22 6.92
C LEU A 112 2.25 16.65 6.54
N ASP A 113 2.81 17.57 7.32
CA ASP A 113 4.18 18.02 7.15
C ASP A 113 5.05 17.25 8.15
N ASN A 114 5.73 16.20 7.67
CA ASN A 114 6.67 15.43 8.49
C ASN A 114 8.00 16.17 8.70
N SER A 115 8.23 17.24 7.92
CA SER A 115 9.35 18.17 8.09
C SER A 115 8.90 19.36 8.95
N SER A 116 9.61 19.61 10.05
CA SER A 116 9.47 20.76 10.95
C SER A 116 9.70 22.13 10.29
N SER A 117 9.77 22.21 8.97
CA SER A 117 9.86 23.46 8.24
C SER A 117 8.49 24.14 8.21
N ILE A 118 8.44 25.34 8.77
CA ILE A 118 7.33 26.31 8.85
C ILE A 118 6.76 26.71 7.46
N LEU A 119 7.15 26.02 6.38
CA LEU A 119 6.68 26.23 5.01
C LEU A 119 5.50 25.31 4.70
N ALA A 120 4.34 25.81 5.11
CA ALA A 120 3.05 25.71 4.42
C ALA A 120 2.58 24.29 4.04
N SER A 121 1.80 23.68 4.93
CA SER A 121 0.68 22.83 4.53
C SER A 121 -0.02 23.48 3.32
N LEU A 122 -0.17 22.75 2.21
CA LEU A 122 -0.77 23.35 1.01
C LEU A 122 -2.13 23.96 1.35
N PRO A 123 -2.44 25.16 0.83
CA PRO A 123 -3.77 25.73 0.97
C PRO A 123 -4.78 24.77 0.30
N LYS A 124 -5.56 24.11 1.16
CA LYS A 124 -6.66 23.22 0.79
C LYS A 124 -7.54 23.71 -0.37
N PRO A 125 -8.01 24.98 -0.42
CA PRO A 125 -8.91 25.43 -1.49
C PRO A 125 -8.24 25.45 -2.86
N GLU A 126 -6.98 25.88 -2.95
CA GLU A 126 -6.27 25.94 -4.23
C GLU A 126 -6.07 24.54 -4.81
N MET A 127 -5.73 23.58 -3.96
CA MET A 127 -5.58 22.19 -4.35
C MET A 127 -6.89 21.54 -4.79
N GLU A 128 -8.00 21.83 -4.10
CA GLU A 128 -9.33 21.39 -4.52
C GLU A 128 -9.70 21.91 -5.91
N THR A 129 -9.37 23.17 -6.22
CA THR A 129 -9.60 23.74 -7.56
C THR A 129 -8.78 23.08 -8.65
N GLU A 130 -7.48 22.83 -8.41
CA GLU A 130 -6.57 22.17 -9.37
C GLU A 130 -7.00 20.72 -9.63
N LEU A 131 -7.39 19.99 -8.58
CA LEU A 131 -7.81 18.59 -8.64
C LEU A 131 -9.26 18.39 -9.08
N LYS A 132 -10.01 19.48 -9.27
CA LYS A 132 -11.44 19.49 -9.62
C LYS A 132 -12.27 18.61 -8.69
N GLY A 133 -11.95 18.64 -7.39
CA GLY A 133 -12.54 17.77 -6.38
C GLY A 133 -12.47 18.42 -5.00
N SER A 134 -13.04 17.76 -3.99
CA SER A 134 -13.06 18.26 -2.63
C SER A 134 -12.57 17.21 -1.65
N PHE A 135 -11.84 17.62 -0.61
CA PHE A 135 -11.46 16.73 0.47
C PHE A 135 -12.58 16.64 1.49
N ILE A 136 -13.28 15.50 1.48
CA ILE A 136 -14.49 15.26 2.25
C ILE A 136 -14.18 14.26 3.36
N GLU A 137 -14.69 14.50 4.57
CA GLU A 137 -14.56 13.52 5.64
C GLU A 137 -15.18 12.17 5.24
N LEU A 138 -14.41 11.08 5.35
CA LEU A 138 -14.88 9.74 4.98
C LEU A 138 -16.24 9.36 5.57
N ARG A 139 -16.55 9.78 6.81
CA ARG A 139 -17.85 9.46 7.43
C ARG A 139 -19.03 10.04 6.63
N LYS A 140 -18.85 11.21 6.03
CA LYS A 140 -19.84 11.88 5.18
C LYS A 140 -19.93 11.23 3.80
N ALA A 141 -18.79 10.76 3.28
CA ALA A 141 -18.70 10.21 1.93
C ALA A 141 -19.05 8.72 1.80
N LEU A 142 -18.91 7.92 2.87
CA LEU A 142 -19.05 6.45 2.82
C LEU A 142 -20.36 5.97 2.19
N PHE A 143 -21.46 6.71 2.37
CA PHE A 143 -22.78 6.34 1.85
C PHE A 143 -22.98 6.65 0.36
N GLN A 144 -22.15 7.52 -0.21
CA GLN A 144 -22.21 7.94 -1.62
C GLN A 144 -21.04 7.40 -2.44
N LEU A 145 -20.09 6.72 -1.81
CA LEU A 145 -18.98 6.04 -2.46
C LEU A 145 -19.42 4.66 -2.96
N ASN A 146 -18.82 4.20 -4.06
CA ASN A 146 -18.95 2.81 -4.44
C ASN A 146 -18.31 1.89 -3.38
N ALA A 147 -18.78 0.64 -3.29
CA ALA A 147 -18.37 -0.30 -2.26
C ALA A 147 -16.86 -0.57 -2.23
N LYS A 148 -16.22 -0.57 -3.40
CA LYS A 148 -14.78 -0.83 -3.55
C LYS A 148 -13.96 0.30 -2.96
N ASP A 149 -14.26 1.54 -3.33
CA ASP A 149 -13.55 2.73 -2.87
C ASP A 149 -13.85 3.02 -1.40
N ALA A 150 -15.09 2.79 -0.95
CA ALA A 150 -15.46 2.86 0.46
C ALA A 150 -14.59 1.92 1.32
N SER A 151 -14.45 0.66 0.91
CA SER A 151 -13.61 -0.33 1.59
C SER A 151 -12.13 0.08 1.58
N LEU A 152 -11.60 0.49 0.43
CA LEU A 152 -10.21 0.90 0.26
C LEU A 152 -9.84 2.12 1.14
N LEU A 153 -10.62 3.20 1.04
CA LEU A 153 -10.34 4.44 1.76
C LEU A 153 -10.54 4.29 3.28
N SER A 154 -11.41 3.38 3.73
CA SER A 154 -11.56 3.05 5.15
C SER A 154 -10.28 2.44 5.74
N THR A 155 -9.53 1.68 4.94
CA THR A 155 -8.26 1.05 5.35
C THR A 155 -7.19 2.11 5.65
N VAL A 156 -7.13 3.18 4.85
CA VAL A 156 -6.18 4.29 5.04
C VAL A 156 -6.32 4.95 6.41
N LYS A 157 -7.57 5.19 6.85
CA LYS A 157 -7.84 5.79 8.17
C LYS A 157 -7.30 4.93 9.30
N VAL A 158 -7.44 3.62 9.20
CA VAL A 158 -6.91 2.67 10.19
C VAL A 158 -5.39 2.74 10.22
N TRP A 159 -4.75 2.74 9.05
CA TRP A 159 -3.30 2.76 8.94
C TRP A 159 -2.68 4.06 9.43
N LYS A 160 -3.22 5.23 9.07
CA LYS A 160 -2.69 6.50 9.57
C LYS A 160 -2.92 6.69 11.07
N ARG A 161 -4.04 6.21 11.62
CA ARG A 161 -4.24 6.19 13.09
C ARG A 161 -3.22 5.31 13.80
N LEU A 162 -2.90 4.14 13.23
CA LEU A 162 -1.86 3.25 13.75
C LEU A 162 -0.44 3.78 13.47
N SER A 163 -0.26 4.61 12.45
CA SER A 163 1.00 5.28 12.11
C SER A 163 1.45 6.26 13.19
N VAL A 164 0.52 7.09 13.66
CA VAL A 164 0.75 8.07 14.73
C VAL A 164 1.11 7.42 16.07
N GLU A 165 0.76 6.15 16.30
CA GLU A 165 0.87 5.52 17.62
C GLU A 165 1.77 4.25 17.68
N LYS A 166 2.04 3.59 16.54
CA LYS A 166 2.50 2.18 16.55
C LYS A 166 3.49 1.76 15.47
N LEU A 167 3.89 2.61 14.52
CA LEU A 167 4.83 2.17 13.47
C LEU A 167 6.22 1.81 14.01
N GLN A 168 6.73 2.46 15.06
CA GLN A 168 8.00 2.02 15.64
C GLN A 168 7.92 0.58 16.19
N LYS A 169 6.81 0.26 16.86
CA LYS A 169 6.69 -1.02 17.57
C LYS A 169 6.36 -2.17 16.63
N ARG A 170 5.45 -2.02 15.67
CA ARG A 170 4.94 -3.16 14.88
C ARG A 170 5.97 -3.73 13.89
N TRP A 171 6.87 -2.90 13.38
CA TRP A 171 7.97 -3.35 12.52
C TRP A 171 9.10 -4.00 13.36
N ASP A 172 9.36 -3.51 14.57
CA ASP A 172 10.32 -4.12 15.53
C ASP A 172 9.99 -5.59 15.88
N TRP A 173 8.70 -5.94 16.06
CA TRP A 173 8.30 -7.33 16.35
C TRP A 173 8.56 -8.28 15.18
N ARG A 174 8.47 -7.79 13.93
CA ARG A 174 8.69 -8.62 12.73
C ARG A 174 10.17 -8.82 12.44
N TRP A 175 11.02 -7.82 12.72
CA TRP A 175 12.47 -7.93 12.57
C TRP A 175 13.13 -8.80 13.64
N LYS A 176 12.73 -8.70 14.93
CA LYS A 176 13.30 -9.53 16.00
C LYS A 176 13.06 -11.04 15.82
N ALA A 177 12.04 -11.45 15.08
CA ALA A 177 11.78 -12.86 14.81
C ALA A 177 12.65 -13.45 13.69
N CYS A 178 13.26 -12.61 12.82
CA CYS A 178 14.14 -13.06 11.74
C CYS A 178 15.63 -12.95 12.05
N SER A 179 16.04 -12.21 13.10
CA SER A 179 17.46 -11.98 13.41
C SER A 179 18.11 -12.98 14.38
N THR A 180 17.41 -14.02 14.82
CA THR A 180 18.02 -15.11 15.62
C THR A 180 17.99 -16.44 14.89
N VAL A 181 18.70 -16.52 13.77
CA VAL A 181 19.30 -17.77 13.31
C VAL A 181 20.75 -17.48 12.95
N HIS A 182 21.62 -17.47 13.96
CA HIS A 182 23.05 -17.63 13.74
C HIS A 182 23.31 -19.09 13.29
N PRO A 183 24.06 -19.34 12.22
CA PRO A 183 24.51 -20.68 11.89
C PRO A 183 25.70 -21.00 12.80
N SER A 184 25.46 -21.68 13.93
CA SER A 184 26.55 -22.36 14.64
C SER A 184 26.83 -23.67 13.92
N THR A 185 27.88 -23.63 13.11
CA THR A 185 28.74 -24.73 12.68
C THR A 185 28.50 -26.04 13.43
N GLY A 186 27.93 -27.03 12.74
CA GLY A 186 27.88 -28.41 13.25
C GLY A 186 29.30 -29.02 13.31
N PRO A 187 29.60 -29.86 14.31
CA PRO A 187 30.92 -30.44 14.44
C PRO A 187 31.17 -31.50 13.36
N PHE A 188 32.28 -31.35 12.64
CA PHE A 188 32.91 -32.40 11.85
C PHE A 188 33.27 -33.57 12.77
N LEU A 189 32.69 -34.74 12.53
CA LEU A 189 33.19 -36.01 13.07
C LEU A 189 34.28 -36.52 12.13
N ILE A 190 35.53 -36.40 12.57
CA ILE A 190 36.67 -37.13 12.00
C ILE A 190 36.64 -38.54 12.61
N ALA A 191 36.40 -39.54 11.78
CA ALA A 191 36.60 -40.93 12.15
C ALA A 191 38.10 -41.24 12.13
N HIS A 192 38.65 -41.62 13.28
CA HIS A 192 39.91 -42.34 13.38
C HIS A 192 39.68 -43.59 14.23
N SER A 193 40.36 -44.67 13.79
CA SER A 193 40.47 -46.02 14.35
C SER A 193 39.43 -47.02 13.88
#